data_AF-A0A1V4L1Y7-F1
#
_entry.id   AF-A0A1V4L1Y7-F1
#
_cell.length_a   1.000
_cell.length_b   1.000
_cell.length_c   1.000
_cell.angle_alpha   90.00
_cell.angle_beta   90.00
_cell.angle_gamma   90.00
#
_symmetry.space_group_name_H-M   'P 1'
#
loop_
_entity.id
_entity.type
_entity.pdbx_description
1 polymer ?
#
loop_
_entity_poly.entity_id
_entity_poly.type
_entity_poly.pdbx_seq_one_letter_code
_entity_poly.pdbx_strand_id
1 'polypeptide(L)'
;MEVQRWWPSKAAARGGPIAKDIAITQNIAIARIQKAVDVCMLLRLRDRMRQQLQDWSATLFVDQTPCLDHVIDEEYLQDAVDDLEGLVEELKLAFQNKTLALQRMQLGFELKNIVKQHDNNSCLVIGSMKHITMLSRTVIAYQQQTREKECKLVDIKRRRFALRKSGEQTVLRIRTMVKKIKEKQRRLKENKVLEKVCHYIQKERQRIIILQNVFQSILIGSRVNWAEDPSLKAIALQLEKNAYSM
;
A
#
# COMPACT_ATOMS: atom_id res chain seq x y z
N MET A 1 46.04 -11.36 26.86
CA MET A 1 46.04 -10.16 26.01
C MET A 1 45.28 -9.07 26.75
N GLU A 2 46.02 -8.24 27.48
CA GLU A 2 45.52 -7.19 28.36
C GLU A 2 45.27 -5.91 27.56
N VAL A 3 44.08 -5.33 27.66
CA VAL A 3 43.80 -3.98 27.16
C VAL A 3 43.83 -3.03 28.35
N GLN A 4 44.86 -2.19 28.35
CA GLN A 4 45.21 -1.24 29.38
C GLN A 4 44.11 -0.20 29.62
N ARG A 5 43.80 0.01 30.90
CA ARG A 5 43.06 1.16 31.40
C ARG A 5 43.88 2.42 31.18
N TRP A 6 43.30 3.40 30.52
CA TRP A 6 43.73 4.79 30.61
C TRP A 6 42.64 5.60 31.31
N TRP A 7 42.85 5.86 32.59
CA TRP A 7 42.25 6.96 33.33
C TRP A 7 43.40 7.63 34.09
N PRO A 8 43.61 8.94 33.98
CA PRO A 8 44.54 9.63 34.87
C PRO A 8 43.92 9.67 36.27
N SER A 9 44.54 8.98 37.21
CA SER A 9 44.23 9.09 38.63
C SER A 9 45.06 10.23 39.24
N LYS A 10 44.36 11.11 39.96
CA LYS A 10 44.86 11.99 41.04
C LYS A 10 46.00 12.96 40.69
N ALA A 11 45.61 14.17 40.31
CA ALA A 11 46.36 15.37 40.69
C ALA A 11 45.44 16.31 41.51
N ALA A 12 45.77 16.41 42.80
CA ALA A 12 45.54 17.54 43.69
C ALA A 12 44.12 18.13 43.77
N ALA A 13 43.39 17.67 44.79
CA ALA A 13 42.58 18.55 45.61
C ALA A 13 43.47 19.70 46.14
N ARG A 14 43.36 20.89 45.52
CA ARG A 14 43.61 22.20 46.13
C ARG A 14 42.91 23.20 45.22
N GLY A 15 41.70 23.60 45.59
CA GLY A 15 41.02 24.76 45.00
C GLY A 15 41.78 26.01 45.39
N GLY A 16 42.87 26.29 44.68
CA GLY A 16 43.65 27.50 44.82
C GLY A 16 43.00 28.67 44.06
N PRO A 17 43.42 29.92 44.36
CA PRO A 17 42.92 31.15 43.73
C PRO A 17 42.93 31.08 42.20
N ILE A 18 43.93 30.38 41.66
CA ILE A 18 44.22 30.23 40.23
C ILE A 18 43.07 29.57 39.45
N ALA A 19 42.36 28.60 40.02
CA ALA A 19 41.25 27.93 39.33
C ALA A 19 39.99 28.82 39.25
N LYS A 20 39.79 29.70 40.24
CA LYS A 20 38.73 30.72 40.20
C LYS A 20 39.09 31.84 39.23
N ASP A 21 40.36 32.24 39.20
CA ASP A 21 40.85 33.27 38.27
C ASP A 21 40.74 32.82 36.80
N ILE A 22 41.01 31.56 36.49
CA ILE A 22 40.82 31.02 35.13
C ILE A 22 39.34 31.03 34.72
N ALA A 23 38.41 30.64 35.62
CA ALA A 23 36.98 30.66 35.36
C ALA A 23 36.43 32.09 35.19
N ILE A 24 36.91 33.05 35.99
CA ILE A 24 36.56 34.47 35.87
C ILE A 24 37.09 35.05 34.56
N THR A 25 38.33 34.72 34.17
CA THR A 25 38.95 35.20 32.93
C THR A 25 38.26 34.62 31.69
N GLN A 26 37.85 33.35 31.73
CA GLN A 26 37.03 32.73 30.67
C GLN A 26 35.63 33.38 30.57
N ASN A 27 34.96 33.64 31.69
CA ASN A 27 33.64 34.29 31.69
C ASN A 27 33.71 35.74 31.19
N ILE A 28 34.78 36.49 31.51
CA ILE A 28 35.02 37.85 31.00
C ILE A 28 35.32 37.83 29.49
N ALA A 29 36.06 36.84 29.00
CA ALA A 29 36.33 36.67 27.57
C ALA A 29 35.04 36.31 26.79
N ILE A 30 34.21 35.41 27.31
CA ILE A 30 32.89 35.08 26.73
C ILE A 30 31.97 36.30 26.74
N ALA A 31 31.92 37.05 27.84
CA ALA A 31 31.13 38.29 27.92
C ALA A 31 31.62 39.38 26.95
N ARG A 32 32.94 39.48 26.69
CA ARG A 32 33.51 40.39 25.69
C ARG A 32 33.23 39.96 24.25
N ILE A 33 33.26 38.65 23.95
CA ILE A 33 32.88 38.11 22.64
C ILE A 33 31.39 38.30 22.39
N GLN A 34 30.54 38.11 23.41
CA GLN A 34 29.10 38.37 23.35
C GLN A 34 28.76 39.87 23.16
N LYS A 35 29.62 40.78 23.67
CA LYS A 35 29.47 42.23 23.50
C LYS A 35 30.02 42.75 22.17
N ALA A 36 30.94 42.02 21.53
CA ALA A 36 31.58 42.41 20.27
C ALA A 36 30.75 42.04 19.03
N VAL A 37 29.82 41.09 19.15
CA VAL A 37 28.76 40.89 18.16
C VAL A 37 27.52 41.62 18.65
N ASP A 38 27.58 42.95 18.55
CA ASP A 38 26.47 43.85 18.87
C ASP A 38 25.24 43.43 18.06
N VAL A 39 24.11 43.21 18.73
CA VAL A 39 22.82 42.88 18.11
C VAL A 39 22.47 43.91 17.03
N CYS A 40 22.90 45.18 17.22
CA CYS A 40 22.74 46.22 16.20
C CYS A 40 23.51 45.93 14.91
N MET A 41 24.70 45.33 14.97
CA MET A 41 25.48 44.95 13.79
C MET A 41 24.82 43.79 13.02
N LEU A 42 24.28 42.81 13.72
CA LEU A 42 23.52 41.71 13.10
C LEU A 42 22.22 42.21 12.45
N LEU A 43 21.50 43.13 13.09
CA LEU A 43 20.30 43.76 12.54
C LEU A 43 20.63 44.58 11.28
N ARG A 44 21.71 45.37 11.31
CA ARG A 44 22.19 46.13 10.15
C ARG A 44 22.60 45.23 8.99
N LEU A 45 23.26 44.09 9.28
CA LEU A 45 23.63 43.13 8.25
C LEU A 45 22.38 42.47 7.62
N ARG A 46 21.42 42.06 8.44
CA ARG A 46 20.13 41.53 7.99
C ARG A 46 19.40 42.54 7.09
N ASP A 47 19.32 43.80 7.51
CA ASP A 47 18.62 44.83 6.77
C ASP A 47 19.33 45.12 5.44
N ARG A 48 20.67 45.12 5.42
CA ARG A 48 21.46 45.24 4.19
C ARG A 48 21.23 44.07 3.22
N MET A 49 21.22 42.84 3.71
CA MET A 49 20.96 41.66 2.87
C MET A 49 19.52 41.67 2.33
N ARG A 50 18.55 42.12 3.13
CA ARG A 50 17.16 42.30 2.68
C ARG A 50 17.06 43.37 1.60
N GLN A 51 17.73 44.51 1.77
CA GLN A 51 17.76 45.58 0.78
C GLN A 51 18.34 45.07 -0.54
N GLN A 52 19.48 44.37 -0.50
CA GLN A 52 20.10 43.79 -1.69
C GLN A 52 19.16 42.81 -2.40
N LEU A 53 18.48 41.93 -1.67
CA LEU A 53 17.52 40.99 -2.26
C LEU A 53 16.36 41.72 -2.95
N GLN A 54 15.86 42.80 -2.34
CA GLN A 54 14.81 43.63 -2.92
C GLN A 54 15.29 44.34 -4.19
N ASP A 55 16.50 44.89 -4.19
CA ASP A 55 17.09 45.53 -5.36
C ASP A 55 17.28 44.53 -6.52
N TRP A 56 17.79 43.32 -6.25
CA TRP A 56 17.89 42.25 -7.24
C TRP A 56 16.53 41.83 -7.78
N SER A 57 15.53 41.67 -6.91
CA SER A 57 14.17 41.32 -7.34
C SER A 57 13.56 42.42 -8.22
N ALA A 58 13.72 43.70 -7.86
CA ALA A 58 13.23 44.82 -8.64
C ALA A 58 13.92 44.90 -10.00
N THR A 59 15.22 44.60 -10.06
CA THR A 59 15.99 44.58 -11.32
C THR A 59 15.50 43.45 -12.24
N LEU A 60 15.18 42.27 -11.68
CA LEU A 60 14.56 41.16 -12.42
C LEU A 60 13.15 41.47 -12.93
N PHE A 61 12.39 42.34 -12.24
CA PHE A 61 11.06 42.78 -12.70
C PHE A 61 11.11 43.90 -13.75
N VAL A 62 12.17 44.74 -13.74
CA VAL A 62 12.34 45.86 -14.67
C VAL A 62 12.97 45.41 -15.99
N ASP A 63 13.89 44.43 -15.94
CA ASP A 63 14.53 43.88 -17.12
C ASP A 63 13.82 42.58 -17.53
N GLN A 64 12.64 42.70 -18.14
CA GLN A 64 12.02 41.58 -18.88
C GLN A 64 12.83 41.28 -20.14
N THR A 65 14.05 40.78 -19.96
CA THR A 65 14.82 40.15 -21.02
C THR A 65 14.60 38.64 -20.93
N PRO A 66 14.07 37.98 -21.98
CA PRO A 66 13.72 36.57 -21.96
C PRO A 66 14.99 35.73 -22.14
N CYS A 67 15.60 35.27 -21.07
CA CYS A 67 16.60 34.20 -21.14
C CYS A 67 16.72 33.45 -19.81
N LEU A 68 15.97 32.35 -19.71
CA LEU A 68 16.43 31.11 -19.08
C LEU A 68 15.50 29.98 -19.52
N ASP A 69 15.72 29.53 -20.75
CA ASP A 69 15.08 28.37 -21.39
C ASP A 69 15.71 27.07 -20.89
N HIS A 70 15.74 26.91 -19.56
CA HIS A 70 15.74 25.61 -18.92
C HIS A 70 14.58 25.65 -17.94
N VAL A 71 13.41 25.22 -18.44
CA VAL A 71 12.34 24.75 -17.57
C VAL A 71 12.93 23.56 -16.81
N ILE A 72 13.57 23.85 -15.67
CA ILE A 72 13.88 22.83 -14.69
C ILE A 72 12.51 22.25 -14.34
N ASP A 73 12.36 20.95 -14.59
CA ASP A 73 11.10 20.25 -14.40
C ASP A 73 10.58 20.56 -13.00
N GLU A 74 9.36 21.08 -12.91
CA GLU A 74 8.74 21.45 -11.64
C GLU A 74 8.65 20.23 -10.71
N GLU A 75 8.55 19.03 -11.31
CA GLU A 75 8.65 17.73 -10.64
C GLU A 75 10.04 17.50 -10.02
N TYR A 76 11.13 17.82 -10.72
CA TYR A 76 12.50 17.69 -10.18
C TYR A 76 12.78 18.69 -9.05
N LEU A 77 12.22 19.91 -9.14
CA LEU A 77 12.31 20.89 -8.05
C LEU A 77 11.49 20.46 -6.84
N GLN A 78 10.31 19.88 -7.05
CA GLN A 78 9.47 19.37 -5.97
C GLN A 78 10.13 18.19 -5.26
N ASP A 79 10.69 17.23 -6.01
CA ASP A 79 11.46 16.11 -5.44
C ASP A 79 12.66 16.62 -4.62
N ALA A 80 13.40 17.62 -5.13
CA ALA A 80 14.52 18.21 -4.40
C ALA A 80 14.08 18.94 -3.12
N VAL A 81 12.89 19.57 -3.12
CA VAL A 81 12.31 20.21 -1.93
C VAL A 81 11.88 19.16 -0.91
N ASP A 82 11.22 18.10 -1.35
CA ASP A 82 10.77 17.00 -0.48
C ASP A 82 11.97 16.28 0.15
N ASP A 83 13.04 16.04 -0.61
CA ASP A 83 14.31 15.49 -0.12
C ASP A 83 14.97 16.40 0.93
N LEU A 84 15.02 17.71 0.66
CA LEU A 84 15.54 18.70 1.61
C LEU A 84 14.70 18.77 2.89
N GLU A 85 13.38 18.70 2.79
CA GLU A 85 12.48 18.67 3.93
C GLU A 85 12.72 17.41 4.78
N GLY A 86 12.84 16.25 4.14
CA GLY A 86 13.20 15.00 4.80
C GLY A 86 14.55 15.09 5.54
N LEU A 87 15.57 15.65 4.91
CA LEU A 87 16.89 15.87 5.54
C LEU A 87 16.81 16.84 6.72
N VAL A 88 16.00 17.90 6.62
CA VAL A 88 15.79 18.84 7.72
C VAL A 88 15.08 18.17 8.89
N GLU A 89 14.05 17.35 8.65
CA GLU A 89 13.38 16.59 9.69
C GLU A 89 14.33 15.59 10.37
N GLU A 90 15.13 14.86 9.59
CA GLU A 90 16.10 13.92 10.13
C GLU A 90 17.16 14.63 10.98
N LEU A 91 17.72 15.74 10.49
CA LEU A 91 18.68 16.56 11.24
C LEU A 91 18.07 17.13 12.52
N LYS A 92 16.81 17.56 12.48
CA LYS A 92 16.09 18.06 13.66
C LYS A 92 15.92 16.96 14.69
N LEU A 93 15.49 15.77 14.29
CA LEU A 93 15.37 14.60 15.17
C LEU A 93 16.74 14.20 15.75
N ALA A 94 17.78 14.19 14.92
CA ALA A 94 19.15 13.88 15.36
C ALA A 94 19.66 14.90 16.38
N PHE A 95 19.45 16.20 16.14
CA PHE A 95 19.83 17.27 17.06
C PHE A 95 19.08 17.16 18.39
N GLN A 96 17.77 16.93 18.36
CA GLN A 96 16.96 16.73 19.56
C GLN A 96 17.42 15.50 20.35
N ASN A 97 17.70 14.38 19.69
CA ASN A 97 18.18 13.16 20.33
C ASN A 97 19.55 13.36 20.99
N LYS A 98 20.48 14.03 20.30
CA LYS A 98 21.81 14.36 20.86
C LYS A 98 21.70 15.28 22.07
N THR A 99 20.85 16.31 21.98
CA THR A 99 20.59 17.25 23.09
C THR A 99 19.99 16.52 24.29
N LEU A 100 19.00 15.66 24.07
CA LEU A 100 18.38 14.85 25.12
C LEU A 100 19.37 13.89 25.77
N ALA A 101 20.24 13.25 24.98
CA ALA A 101 21.28 12.37 25.50
C ALA A 101 22.25 13.15 26.41
N LEU A 102 22.68 14.34 26.00
CA LEU A 102 23.55 15.20 26.78
C LEU A 102 22.88 15.67 28.09
N GLN A 103 21.63 16.13 28.03
CA GLN A 103 20.85 16.50 29.21
C GLN A 103 20.70 15.34 30.21
N ARG A 104 20.44 14.13 29.71
CA ARG A 104 20.36 12.91 30.54
C ARG A 104 21.71 12.58 31.20
N MET A 105 22.83 12.75 30.49
CA MET A 105 24.17 12.55 31.06
C MET A 105 24.47 13.56 32.17
N GLN A 106 24.16 14.84 31.94
CA GLN A 106 24.36 15.91 32.92
C GLN A 106 23.51 15.67 34.18
N LEU A 107 22.21 15.41 34.01
CA LEU A 107 21.31 15.08 35.12
C LEU A 107 21.79 13.83 35.87
N GLY A 108 22.20 12.78 35.15
CA GLY A 108 22.73 11.55 35.76
C GLY A 108 24.00 11.80 36.58
N PHE A 109 24.87 12.70 36.12
CA PHE A 109 26.06 13.10 36.86
C PHE A 109 25.71 13.86 38.15
N GLU A 110 24.77 14.82 38.08
CA GLU A 110 24.29 15.58 39.23
C GLU A 110 23.62 14.67 40.28
N LEU A 111 22.70 13.81 39.83
CA LEU A 111 22.02 12.84 40.70
C LEU A 111 23.01 11.90 41.38
N LYS A 112 24.03 11.44 40.66
CA LYS A 112 25.11 10.61 41.23
C LYS A 112 25.88 11.35 42.33
N ASN A 113 26.11 12.65 42.17
CA ASN A 113 26.78 13.45 43.19
C ASN A 113 25.90 13.63 44.43
N ILE A 114 24.60 13.85 44.27
CA ILE A 114 23.63 13.93 45.38
C ILE A 114 23.59 12.61 46.15
N VAL A 115 23.48 11.48 45.45
CA VAL A 115 23.42 10.15 46.08
C VAL A 115 24.65 9.85 46.94
N LYS A 116 25.84 10.32 46.51
CA LYS A 116 27.10 10.13 47.25
C LYS A 116 27.21 10.95 48.54
N GLN A 117 26.40 11.98 48.74
CA GLN A 117 26.48 12.84 49.93
C GLN A 117 25.95 12.16 51.20
N HIS A 118 25.26 11.01 51.08
CA HIS A 118 24.73 10.21 52.19
C HIS A 118 23.91 11.01 53.23
N ASP A 119 23.31 12.11 52.81
CA ASP A 119 22.44 12.96 53.63
C ASP A 119 20.98 12.50 53.55
N ASN A 120 20.10 13.17 54.31
CA ASN A 120 18.67 12.84 54.29
C ASN A 120 18.05 13.02 52.89
N ASN A 121 18.53 14.00 52.11
CA ASN A 121 18.09 14.22 50.73
C ASN A 121 18.50 13.05 49.81
N SER A 122 19.72 12.52 49.96
CA SER A 122 20.17 11.31 49.25
C SER A 122 19.24 10.13 49.50
N CYS A 123 18.81 9.91 50.74
CA CYS A 123 17.86 8.84 51.09
C CYS A 123 16.50 9.01 50.36
N LEU A 124 15.95 10.23 50.36
CA LEU A 124 14.70 10.55 49.66
C LEU A 124 14.81 10.36 48.13
N VAL A 125 15.95 10.76 47.53
CA VAL A 125 16.21 10.60 46.10
C VAL A 125 16.32 9.12 45.72
N ILE A 126 17.04 8.30 46.50
CA ILE A 126 17.14 6.85 46.28
C ILE A 126 15.76 6.18 46.39
N GLY A 127 14.97 6.53 47.42
CA GLY A 127 13.62 6.01 47.60
C GLY A 127 12.70 6.33 46.41
N SER A 128 12.76 7.58 45.94
CA SER A 128 12.02 8.04 44.77
C SER A 128 12.45 7.32 43.49
N MET A 129 13.76 7.17 43.26
CA MET A 129 14.31 6.42 42.12
C MET A 129 13.86 4.96 42.12
N LYS A 130 13.79 4.31 43.29
CA LYS A 130 13.31 2.94 43.43
C LYS A 130 11.83 2.83 43.01
N HIS A 131 11.00 3.76 43.48
CA HIS A 131 9.59 3.83 43.08
C HIS A 131 9.42 4.10 41.58
N ILE A 132 10.15 5.06 41.02
CA ILE A 132 10.13 5.37 39.58
C ILE A 132 10.54 4.12 38.78
N THR A 133 11.62 3.45 39.16
CA THR A 133 12.10 2.25 38.47
C THR A 133 11.06 1.12 38.52
N MET A 134 10.41 0.92 39.66
CA MET A 134 9.33 -0.06 39.79
C MET A 134 8.17 0.28 38.86
N LEU A 135 7.71 1.54 38.84
CA LEU A 135 6.63 1.99 37.97
C LEU A 135 7.02 1.85 36.49
N SER A 136 8.23 2.26 36.10
CA SER A 136 8.72 2.11 34.73
C SER A 136 8.74 0.64 34.28
N ARG A 137 9.12 -0.30 35.15
CA ARG A 137 9.03 -1.73 34.86
C ARG A 137 7.60 -2.18 34.58
N THR A 138 6.64 -1.73 35.40
CA THR A 138 5.23 -2.07 35.16
C THR A 138 4.70 -1.48 33.86
N VAL A 139 5.07 -0.23 33.54
CA VAL A 139 4.69 0.41 32.27
C VAL A 139 5.26 -0.34 31.08
N ILE A 140 6.54 -0.73 31.12
CA ILE A 140 7.18 -1.51 30.06
C ILE A 140 6.48 -2.87 29.89
N ALA A 141 6.13 -3.55 30.98
CA ALA A 141 5.41 -4.82 30.93
C ALA A 141 4.04 -4.68 30.24
N TYR A 142 3.27 -3.64 30.58
CA TYR A 142 1.99 -3.36 29.92
C TYR A 142 2.16 -2.99 28.44
N GLN A 143 3.15 -2.16 28.10
CA GLN A 143 3.46 -1.82 26.70
C GLN A 143 3.82 -3.07 25.89
N GLN A 144 4.58 -3.99 26.47
CA GLN A 144 4.93 -5.25 25.81
C GLN A 144 3.69 -6.13 25.59
N GLN A 145 2.81 -6.22 26.60
CA GLN A 145 1.55 -6.96 26.48
C GLN A 145 0.63 -6.36 25.41
N THR A 146 0.57 -5.03 25.31
CA THR A 146 -0.20 -4.33 24.27
C THR A 146 0.34 -4.66 22.89
N ARG A 147 1.66 -4.56 22.67
CA ARG A 147 2.29 -4.92 21.39
C ARG A 147 2.01 -6.37 21.01
N GLU A 148 2.07 -7.30 21.95
CA GLU A 148 1.76 -8.71 21.68
C GLU A 148 0.31 -8.89 21.23
N LYS A 149 -0.64 -8.20 21.88
CA LYS A 149 -2.06 -8.22 21.49
C LYS A 149 -2.29 -7.58 20.13
N GLU A 150 -1.61 -6.48 19.82
CA GLU A 150 -1.66 -5.82 18.52
C GLU A 150 -1.13 -6.74 17.40
N CYS A 151 0.01 -7.41 17.62
CA CYS A 151 0.53 -8.41 16.68
C CYS A 151 -0.50 -9.54 16.43
N LYS A 152 -1.09 -10.10 17.50
CA LYS A 152 -2.15 -11.12 17.37
C LYS A 152 -3.37 -10.60 16.61
N LEU A 153 -3.76 -9.34 16.82
CA LEU A 153 -4.87 -8.71 16.10
C LEU A 153 -4.57 -8.58 14.61
N VAL A 154 -3.35 -8.16 14.26
CA VAL A 154 -2.89 -8.06 12.86
C VAL A 154 -2.91 -9.43 12.19
N ASP A 155 -2.44 -10.47 12.87
CA ASP A 155 -2.47 -11.85 12.35
C ASP A 155 -3.91 -12.34 12.10
N ILE A 156 -4.83 -12.08 13.02
CA ILE A 156 -6.25 -12.42 12.84
C ILE A 156 -6.84 -11.68 11.64
N LYS A 157 -6.55 -10.37 11.48
CA LYS A 157 -6.99 -9.59 10.32
C LYS A 157 -6.45 -10.19 9.01
N ARG A 158 -5.17 -10.58 8.99
CA ARG A 158 -4.54 -11.23 7.83
C ARG A 158 -5.21 -12.56 7.48
N ARG A 159 -5.44 -13.43 8.47
CA ARG A 159 -6.14 -14.72 8.28
C ARG A 159 -7.57 -14.54 7.78
N ARG A 160 -8.31 -13.59 8.35
CA ARG A 160 -9.68 -13.26 7.94
C ARG A 160 -9.72 -12.79 6.48
N PHE A 161 -8.76 -11.97 6.08
CA PHE A 161 -8.66 -11.49 4.71
C PHE A 161 -8.38 -12.63 3.72
N ALA A 162 -7.43 -13.52 4.04
CA ALA A 162 -7.13 -14.70 3.21
C ALA A 162 -8.36 -15.61 3.06
N LEU A 163 -9.07 -15.89 4.16
CA LEU A 163 -10.29 -16.69 4.15
C LEU A 163 -11.40 -16.05 3.31
N ARG A 164 -11.57 -14.73 3.40
CA ARG A 164 -12.54 -14.00 2.58
C ARG A 164 -12.21 -14.15 1.09
N LYS A 165 -10.94 -14.00 0.72
CA LYS A 165 -10.48 -14.18 -0.67
C LYS A 165 -10.74 -15.59 -1.20
N SER A 166 -10.43 -16.63 -0.42
CA SER A 166 -10.71 -18.02 -0.83
C SER A 166 -12.22 -18.30 -0.89
N GLY A 167 -13.00 -17.71 0.01
CA GLY A 167 -14.46 -17.77 -0.01
C GLY A 167 -15.06 -17.15 -1.27
N GLU A 168 -14.61 -15.94 -1.63
CA GLU A 168 -15.01 -15.24 -2.87
C GLU A 168 -14.72 -16.09 -4.12
N GLN A 169 -13.54 -16.70 -4.20
CA GLN A 169 -13.16 -17.61 -5.29
C GLN A 169 -14.06 -18.87 -5.34
N THR A 170 -14.38 -19.45 -4.19
CA THR A 170 -15.24 -20.64 -4.11
C THR A 170 -16.66 -20.32 -4.56
N VAL A 171 -17.21 -19.18 -4.13
CA VAL A 171 -18.52 -18.70 -4.57
C VAL A 171 -18.55 -18.45 -6.08
N LEU A 172 -17.49 -17.86 -6.63
CA LEU A 172 -17.37 -17.66 -8.08
C LEU A 172 -17.35 -19.00 -8.83
N ARG A 173 -16.59 -19.99 -8.33
CA ARG A 173 -16.57 -21.35 -8.89
C ARG A 173 -17.96 -22.00 -8.84
N ILE A 174 -18.67 -21.90 -7.72
CA ILE A 174 -20.04 -22.43 -7.60
C ILE A 174 -20.96 -21.75 -8.64
N ARG A 175 -20.93 -20.42 -8.74
CA ARG A 175 -21.75 -19.66 -9.69
C ARG A 175 -21.51 -20.10 -11.13
N THR A 176 -20.24 -20.29 -11.53
CA THR A 176 -19.90 -20.75 -12.88
C THR A 176 -20.36 -22.19 -13.14
N MET A 177 -20.23 -23.09 -12.16
CA MET A 177 -20.74 -24.46 -12.26
C MET A 177 -22.26 -24.50 -12.37
N VAL A 178 -22.98 -23.73 -11.55
CA VAL A 178 -24.44 -23.61 -11.62
C VAL A 178 -24.88 -23.10 -13.00
N LYS A 179 -24.19 -22.09 -13.56
CA LYS A 179 -24.47 -21.60 -14.93
C LYS A 179 -24.28 -22.71 -15.97
N LYS A 180 -23.20 -23.48 -15.89
CA LYS A 180 -22.95 -24.63 -16.79
C LYS A 180 -24.03 -25.70 -16.68
N ILE A 181 -24.49 -26.02 -15.46
CA ILE A 181 -25.54 -27.00 -15.23
C ILE A 181 -26.87 -26.53 -15.84
N LYS A 182 -27.26 -25.26 -15.61
CA LYS A 182 -28.48 -24.69 -16.20
C LYS A 182 -28.46 -24.73 -17.73
N GLU A 183 -27.31 -24.42 -18.34
CA GLU A 183 -27.16 -24.49 -19.80
C GLU A 183 -27.26 -25.92 -20.33
N LYS A 184 -26.62 -26.89 -19.68
CA LYS A 184 -26.78 -28.32 -20.03
C LYS A 184 -28.24 -28.76 -19.92
N GLN A 185 -28.94 -28.34 -18.86
CA GLN A 185 -30.35 -28.68 -18.68
C GLN A 185 -31.24 -28.06 -19.77
N ARG A 186 -30.96 -26.83 -20.19
CA ARG A 186 -31.65 -26.17 -21.31
C ARG A 186 -31.46 -26.96 -22.62
N ARG A 187 -30.22 -27.31 -22.96
CA ARG A 187 -29.90 -28.13 -24.14
C ARG A 187 -30.58 -29.50 -24.13
N LEU A 188 -30.64 -30.15 -22.97
CA LEU A 188 -31.36 -31.43 -22.83
C LEU A 188 -32.86 -31.27 -23.07
N LYS A 189 -33.48 -30.18 -22.60
CA LYS A 189 -34.90 -29.89 -22.88
C LYS A 189 -35.13 -29.62 -24.36
N GLU A 190 -34.28 -28.82 -24.99
CA GLU A 190 -34.34 -28.52 -26.43
C GLU A 190 -34.19 -29.80 -27.27
N ASN A 191 -33.23 -30.67 -26.92
CA ASN A 191 -33.02 -31.94 -27.62
C ASN A 191 -34.24 -32.87 -27.50
N LYS A 192 -34.88 -32.95 -26.32
CA LYS A 192 -36.12 -33.73 -26.15
C LYS A 192 -37.27 -33.21 -27.02
N VAL A 193 -37.34 -31.90 -27.27
CA VAL A 193 -38.36 -31.34 -28.17
C VAL A 193 -38.02 -31.71 -29.62
N LEU A 194 -36.75 -31.58 -30.01
CA LEU A 194 -36.29 -31.94 -31.34
C LEU A 194 -36.54 -33.43 -31.66
N GLU A 195 -36.26 -34.32 -30.70
CA GLU A 195 -36.51 -35.76 -30.81
C GLU A 195 -37.99 -36.07 -31.08
N LYS A 196 -38.91 -35.39 -30.39
CA LYS A 196 -40.35 -35.53 -30.62
C LYS A 196 -40.76 -35.07 -32.02
N VAL A 197 -40.19 -33.96 -32.50
CA VAL A 197 -40.47 -33.43 -33.84
C VAL A 197 -39.92 -34.37 -34.91
N CYS A 198 -38.68 -34.85 -34.77
CA CYS A 198 -38.10 -35.85 -35.67
C CYS A 198 -38.96 -37.12 -35.73
N HIS A 199 -39.44 -37.61 -34.59
CA HIS A 199 -40.35 -38.77 -34.54
C HIS A 199 -41.67 -38.52 -35.27
N TYR A 200 -42.25 -37.33 -35.12
CA TYR A 200 -43.47 -36.95 -35.83
C TYR A 200 -43.25 -36.90 -37.34
N ILE A 201 -42.19 -36.23 -37.79
CA ILE A 201 -41.81 -36.15 -39.21
C ILE A 201 -41.58 -37.54 -39.78
N GLN A 202 -40.93 -38.44 -39.03
CA GLN A 202 -40.68 -39.80 -39.48
C GLN A 202 -41.98 -40.61 -39.63
N LYS A 203 -42.96 -40.41 -38.74
CA LYS A 203 -44.30 -41.00 -38.90
C LYS A 203 -45.03 -40.45 -40.12
N GLU A 204 -45.00 -39.14 -40.35
CA GLU A 204 -45.61 -38.54 -41.55
C GLU A 204 -44.97 -39.04 -42.83
N ARG A 205 -43.64 -39.12 -42.85
CA ARG A 205 -42.89 -39.70 -43.97
C ARG A 205 -43.36 -41.13 -44.25
N GLN A 206 -43.50 -41.95 -43.21
CA GLN A 206 -43.99 -43.32 -43.38
C GLN A 206 -45.41 -43.37 -43.94
N ARG A 207 -46.30 -42.47 -43.49
CA ARG A 207 -47.66 -42.36 -44.03
C ARG A 207 -47.66 -41.98 -45.51
N ILE A 208 -46.82 -41.01 -45.90
CA ILE A 208 -46.69 -40.58 -47.29
C ILE A 208 -46.19 -41.74 -48.17
N ILE A 209 -45.18 -42.49 -47.72
CA ILE A 209 -44.67 -43.66 -48.47
C ILE A 209 -45.77 -44.71 -48.66
N ILE A 210 -46.52 -45.05 -47.61
CA ILE A 210 -47.63 -46.01 -47.71
C ILE A 210 -48.70 -45.50 -48.67
N LEU A 211 -49.07 -44.21 -48.58
CA LEU A 211 -50.05 -43.60 -49.46
C LEU A 211 -49.59 -43.61 -50.93
N GLN A 212 -48.32 -43.28 -51.19
CA GLN A 212 -47.70 -43.36 -52.51
C GLN A 212 -47.76 -44.78 -53.06
N ASN A 213 -47.39 -45.80 -52.28
CA ASN A 213 -47.43 -47.20 -52.69
C ASN A 213 -48.87 -47.67 -53.01
N VAL A 214 -49.86 -47.23 -52.21
CA VAL A 214 -51.28 -47.54 -52.46
C VAL A 214 -51.76 -46.89 -53.75
N PHE A 215 -51.46 -45.61 -53.97
CA PHE A 215 -51.81 -44.93 -55.22
C PHE A 215 -51.15 -45.57 -56.45
N GLN A 216 -49.88 -45.96 -56.37
CA GLN A 216 -49.20 -46.71 -57.42
C GLN A 216 -49.90 -48.04 -57.70
N SER A 217 -50.25 -48.80 -56.65
CA SER A 217 -50.95 -50.09 -56.77
C SER A 217 -52.32 -49.94 -57.43
N ILE A 218 -53.07 -48.88 -57.08
CA ILE A 218 -54.38 -48.58 -57.69
C ILE A 218 -54.22 -48.19 -59.16
N LEU A 219 -53.25 -47.34 -59.50
CA LEU A 219 -52.98 -46.94 -60.89
C LEU A 219 -52.64 -48.15 -61.77
N ILE A 220 -51.81 -49.07 -61.28
CA ILE A 220 -51.46 -50.31 -61.99
C ILE A 220 -52.67 -51.26 -62.08
N GLY A 221 -53.44 -51.41 -61.00
CA GLY A 221 -54.60 -52.33 -60.94
C GLY A 221 -55.83 -51.87 -61.71
N SER A 222 -56.01 -50.56 -61.94
CA SER A 222 -57.18 -49.96 -62.59
C SER A 222 -57.28 -50.24 -64.11
N ARG A 223 -56.26 -50.88 -64.72
CA ARG A 223 -56.20 -51.19 -66.18
C ARG A 223 -56.38 -49.97 -67.11
N VAL A 224 -56.26 -48.75 -66.59
CA VAL A 224 -56.19 -47.51 -67.37
C VAL A 224 -54.82 -47.45 -68.06
N ASN A 225 -54.78 -47.08 -69.34
CA ASN A 225 -53.53 -47.04 -70.13
C ASN A 225 -52.71 -45.77 -69.78
N TRP A 226 -52.23 -45.69 -68.54
CA TRP A 226 -51.56 -44.54 -67.94
C TRP A 226 -50.23 -44.16 -68.64
N ALA A 227 -49.70 -45.02 -69.50
CA ALA A 227 -48.52 -44.74 -70.33
C ALA A 227 -48.83 -43.87 -71.56
N GLU A 228 -50.10 -43.86 -72.02
CA GLU A 228 -50.57 -43.07 -73.17
C GLU A 228 -51.00 -41.65 -72.77
N ASP A 229 -51.52 -41.45 -71.55
CA ASP A 229 -51.85 -40.12 -71.03
C ASP A 229 -50.58 -39.45 -70.44
N PRO A 230 -50.09 -38.35 -71.04
CA PRO A 230 -48.91 -37.63 -70.55
C PRO A 230 -49.03 -37.17 -69.09
N SER A 231 -50.26 -36.87 -68.65
CA SER A 231 -50.54 -36.33 -67.31
C SER A 231 -50.39 -37.41 -66.24
N LEU A 232 -50.94 -38.60 -66.48
CA LEU A 232 -50.83 -39.75 -65.58
C LEU A 232 -49.41 -40.33 -65.55
N LYS A 233 -48.72 -40.35 -66.70
CA LYS A 233 -47.32 -40.74 -66.80
C LYS A 233 -46.41 -39.84 -65.97
N ALA A 234 -46.64 -38.52 -65.98
CA ALA A 234 -45.89 -37.57 -65.16
C ALA A 234 -46.10 -37.81 -63.66
N ILE A 235 -47.34 -38.07 -63.25
CA ILE A 235 -47.70 -38.34 -61.85
C ILE A 235 -47.06 -39.65 -61.36
N ALA A 236 -47.14 -40.73 -62.14
CA ALA A 236 -46.54 -42.02 -61.79
C ALA A 236 -45.02 -41.94 -61.63
N LEU A 237 -44.32 -41.26 -62.57
CA LEU A 237 -42.86 -41.08 -62.52
C LEU A 237 -42.41 -40.17 -61.37
N GLN A 238 -43.20 -39.16 -61.01
CA GLN A 238 -42.91 -38.30 -59.85
C GLN A 238 -43.06 -39.07 -58.53
N LEU A 239 -44.06 -39.95 -58.42
CA LEU A 239 -44.25 -40.81 -57.24
C LEU A 239 -43.08 -41.79 -57.07
N GLU A 240 -42.53 -42.32 -58.16
CA GLU A 240 -41.38 -43.23 -58.14
C GLU A 240 -40.06 -42.54 -57.76
N LYS A 241 -39.80 -41.33 -58.31
CA LYS A 241 -38.59 -40.56 -57.96
C LYS A 241 -38.52 -40.17 -56.49
N ASN A 242 -39.66 -39.88 -55.88
CA ASN A 242 -39.75 -39.48 -54.48
C ASN A 242 -39.56 -40.66 -53.50
N ALA A 243 -39.59 -41.91 -53.98
CA ALA A 243 -39.33 -43.10 -53.16
C ALA A 243 -37.82 -43.43 -53.06
N TYR A 244 -37.01 -43.08 -54.07
CA TYR A 244 -35.58 -43.44 -54.15
C TYR A 244 -34.61 -42.25 -54.09
N SER A 245 -35.07 -41.01 -54.28
CA SER A 245 -34.25 -39.82 -54.03
C SER A 245 -34.38 -39.39 -52.57
N MET A 246 -33.92 -40.22 -51.63
CA MET A 246 -33.81 -39.83 -50.22
C MET A 246 -32.64 -40.51 -49.52
#